data_AF-A0A1B6IGR0-F1
#
_entry.id   AF-A0A1B6IGR0-F1
#
_cell.length_a   1.000
_cell.length_b   1.000
_cell.length_c   1.000
_cell.angle_alpha   90.00
_cell.angle_beta   90.00
_cell.angle_gamma   90.00
#
_symmetry.space_group_name_H-M   'P 1'
#
loop_
_entity.id
_entity.type
_entity.pdbx_description
1 polymer ?
#
loop_
_entity_poly.entity_id
_entity_poly.type
_entity_poly.pdbx_seq_one_letter_code
_entity_poly.pdbx_strand_id
1 'polypeptide(L)'
;KPSVCRIHKKAEFTLSTYDCEKQPVCHGGTQVIAELQYRDAAQRRVAMQVADQGDGTYILSFTPDSSGNMSLSVTIQGKHIHGSPFNVSVSTLRPHPGVYHCCTFCSSNGSKDALCGCGGRMPGGYRGCGHGHTGHPGRRHWSCCGNLLHNSECSRIPDYQFTL
;
A
#
# COMPACT_ATOMS: atom_id res chain seq x y z
N LYS A 1 11.60 4.76 5.01
CA LYS A 1 11.14 3.76 4.00
C LYS A 1 10.20 4.47 3.04
N PRO A 2 10.31 4.31 1.71
CA PRO A 2 9.33 4.88 0.80
C PRO A 2 7.96 4.26 1.09
N SER A 3 7.04 5.06 1.61
CA SER A 3 5.67 4.66 1.91
C SER A 3 4.95 4.49 0.57
N VAL A 4 4.77 3.26 0.11
CA VAL A 4 3.94 3.00 -1.08
C VAL A 4 2.53 3.50 -0.77
N CYS A 5 2.13 4.58 -1.41
CA CYS A 5 0.82 5.18 -1.21
C CYS A 5 -0.21 4.53 -2.16
N ARG A 6 -1.44 4.36 -1.70
CA ARG A 6 -2.52 3.76 -2.48
C ARG A 6 -3.65 4.75 -2.70
N ILE A 7 -4.26 4.72 -3.88
CA ILE A 7 -5.47 5.50 -4.16
C ILE A 7 -6.54 5.23 -3.09
N HIS A 8 -7.28 6.26 -2.69
CA HIS A 8 -8.37 6.22 -1.73
C HIS A 8 -8.01 5.64 -0.35
N LYS A 9 -6.72 5.55 -0.02
CA LYS A 9 -6.23 5.20 1.32
C LYS A 9 -5.53 6.41 1.92
N LYS A 10 -5.89 6.73 3.16
CA LYS A 10 -5.20 7.77 3.93
C LYS A 10 -3.73 7.36 4.08
N ALA A 11 -2.83 8.26 3.69
CA ALA A 11 -1.39 8.13 3.88
C ALA A 11 -0.94 9.19 4.88
N GLU A 12 0.03 8.82 5.72
CA GLU A 12 0.55 9.67 6.78
C GLU A 12 2.09 9.68 6.71
N PHE A 13 2.67 10.87 6.93
CA PHE A 13 4.09 11.09 7.09
C PHE A 13 4.34 11.82 8.41
N THR A 14 5.35 11.38 9.15
CA THR A 14 5.80 12.06 10.36
C THR A 14 6.98 12.95 10.02
N LEU A 15 6.83 14.25 10.30
CA LEU A 15 7.90 15.23 10.27
C LEU A 15 8.41 15.44 11.69
N SER A 16 9.68 15.12 11.92
CA SER A 16 10.37 15.43 13.17
C SER A 16 11.22 16.67 12.97
N THR A 17 11.10 17.63 13.89
CA THR A 17 11.90 18.86 13.87
C THR A 17 13.10 18.75 14.80
N TYR A 18 14.21 19.34 14.37
CA TYR A 18 15.48 19.35 15.09
C TYR A 18 16.05 20.76 15.10
N ASP A 19 16.78 21.11 16.15
CA ASP A 19 17.49 22.38 16.25
C ASP A 19 18.81 22.38 15.47
N CYS A 20 19.59 23.46 15.58
CA CYS A 20 20.89 23.61 14.93
C CYS A 20 21.94 22.60 15.45
N GLU A 21 21.75 22.03 16.64
CA GLU A 21 22.61 21.01 17.25
C GLU A 21 22.12 19.58 16.95
N LYS A 22 21.09 19.45 16.09
CA LYS A 22 20.42 18.19 15.74
C LYS A 22 19.73 17.52 16.93
N GLN A 23 19.40 18.26 17.98
CA GLN A 23 18.55 17.76 19.06
C GLN A 23 17.08 17.87 18.68
N PRO A 24 16.24 16.89 19.07
CA PRO A 24 14.81 16.96 18.80
C PRO A 24 14.22 18.16 19.55
N VAL A 25 13.41 18.94 18.85
CA VAL A 25 12.66 20.03 19.48
C VAL A 25 11.58 19.40 20.35
N CYS A 26 11.41 19.85 21.60
CA CYS A 26 10.44 19.27 22.54
C CYS A 26 9.09 19.99 22.57
N HIS A 27 8.85 20.94 21.66
CA HIS A 27 7.63 21.73 21.60
C HIS A 27 7.17 21.95 20.14
N GLY A 28 5.85 21.98 19.95
CA GLY A 28 5.22 22.36 18.69
C GLY A 28 5.15 23.88 18.49
N GLY A 29 4.16 24.33 17.72
CA GLY A 29 3.83 25.75 17.51
C GLY A 29 4.53 26.39 16.32
N THR A 30 5.37 25.65 15.59
CA THR A 30 6.00 26.15 14.38
C THR A 30 5.04 26.00 13.20
N GLN A 31 4.94 27.05 12.36
CA GLN A 31 4.14 26.98 11.15
C GLN A 31 4.80 26.06 10.11
N VAL A 32 4.20 24.87 9.94
CA VAL A 32 4.55 23.90 8.90
C VAL A 32 3.52 23.99 7.77
N ILE A 33 3.98 24.21 6.55
CA ILE A 33 3.15 24.22 5.35
C ILE A 33 3.58 23.06 4.46
N ALA A 34 2.62 22.21 4.09
CA ALA A 34 2.83 21.08 3.20
C ALA A 34 1.94 21.22 1.95
N GLU A 35 2.57 21.17 0.78
CA GLU A 35 1.90 21.24 -0.52
C GLU A 35 2.18 19.96 -1.31
N LEU A 36 1.12 19.31 -1.79
CA LEU A 36 1.21 18.09 -2.58
C LEU A 36 0.57 18.30 -3.95
N GLN A 37 1.30 17.98 -5.00
CA GLN A 37 0.82 18.09 -6.38
C GLN A 37 1.26 16.91 -7.24
N TYR A 38 0.45 16.53 -8.22
CA TYR A 38 0.84 15.55 -9.22
C TYR A 38 1.91 16.12 -10.17
N ARG A 39 2.87 15.29 -10.58
CA ARG A 39 3.97 15.70 -11.48
C ARG A 39 3.54 15.77 -12.94
N ASP A 40 2.57 14.94 -13.34
CA ASP A 40 2.02 14.92 -14.71
C ASP A 40 1.04 16.08 -14.97
N ALA A 41 0.49 16.68 -13.93
CA ALA A 41 -0.43 17.79 -14.01
C ALA A 41 -0.14 18.81 -12.89
N ALA A 42 0.67 19.83 -13.20
CA ALA A 42 1.14 20.83 -12.23
C ALA A 42 0.00 21.59 -11.50
N GLN A 43 -1.19 21.67 -12.10
CA GLN A 43 -2.37 22.32 -11.50
C GLN A 43 -3.19 21.37 -10.61
N ARG A 44 -2.87 20.08 -10.56
CA ARG A 44 -3.61 19.09 -9.78
C ARG A 44 -2.98 18.95 -8.40
N ARG A 45 -3.45 19.80 -7.48
CA ARG A 45 -3.07 19.79 -6.06
C ARG A 45 -3.95 18.81 -5.28
N VAL A 46 -3.35 18.17 -4.29
CA VAL A 46 -4.02 17.26 -3.36
C VAL A 46 -4.09 17.93 -2.00
N ALA A 47 -5.29 17.97 -1.41
CA ALA A 47 -5.49 18.54 -0.10
C ALA A 47 -4.71 17.75 0.96
N MET A 48 -3.95 18.47 1.78
CA MET A 48 -3.18 17.91 2.90
C MET A 48 -3.69 18.46 4.22
N GLN A 49 -3.54 17.65 5.26
CA GLN A 49 -3.74 18.05 6.65
C GLN A 49 -2.40 17.99 7.37
N VAL A 50 -2.12 19.00 8.19
CA VAL A 50 -0.93 19.07 9.04
C VAL A 50 -1.41 19.14 10.48
N ALA A 51 -1.08 18.13 11.28
CA ALA A 51 -1.42 18.06 12.69
C ALA A 51 -0.16 18.14 13.55
N ASP A 52 -0.01 19.25 14.26
CA ASP A 52 1.03 19.43 15.28
C ASP A 52 0.74 18.57 16.50
N GLN A 53 1.70 17.74 16.92
CA GLN A 53 1.57 16.88 18.11
C GLN A 53 2.01 17.59 19.39
N GLY A 54 2.56 18.81 19.30
CA GLY A 54 2.99 19.61 20.45
C GLY A 54 4.34 19.21 21.04
N ASP A 55 4.96 18.14 20.54
CA ASP A 55 6.23 17.58 21.00
C ASP A 55 7.39 17.78 20.00
N GLY A 56 7.22 18.69 19.04
CA GLY A 56 8.15 18.91 17.94
C GLY A 56 7.97 17.96 16.76
N THR A 57 6.95 17.08 16.79
CA THR A 57 6.55 16.24 15.66
C THR A 57 5.24 16.70 15.02
N TYR A 58 5.14 16.52 13.70
CA TYR A 58 3.97 16.90 12.90
C TYR A 58 3.53 15.71 12.05
N ILE A 59 2.23 15.46 12.00
CA ILE A 59 1.63 14.43 11.16
C ILE A 59 1.05 15.09 9.91
N LEU A 60 1.68 14.83 8.77
CA LEU A 60 1.20 15.23 7.45
C LEU A 60 0.34 14.11 6.89
N SER A 61 -0.90 14.38 6.53
CA SER A 61 -1.80 13.36 5.99
C SER A 61 -2.59 13.80 4.77
N PHE A 62 -2.86 12.86 3.88
CA PHE A 62 -3.61 13.08 2.64
C PHE A 62 -4.25 11.78 2.17
N THR A 63 -5.24 11.88 1.28
CA THR A 63 -5.84 10.71 0.60
C THR A 63 -5.76 10.95 -0.90
N PRO A 64 -4.92 10.22 -1.64
CA PRO A 64 -4.77 10.45 -3.07
C PRO A 64 -5.98 9.90 -3.84
N ASP A 65 -6.39 10.62 -4.87
CA ASP A 65 -7.56 10.33 -5.70
C ASP A 65 -7.21 9.64 -7.04
N SER A 66 -5.93 9.64 -7.43
CA SER A 66 -5.43 8.90 -8.58
C SER A 66 -4.01 8.37 -8.41
N SER A 67 -3.66 7.36 -9.18
CA SER A 67 -2.29 6.88 -9.28
C SER A 67 -1.40 7.89 -10.01
N GLY A 68 -0.12 7.91 -9.67
CA GLY A 68 0.86 8.81 -10.29
C GLY A 68 1.98 9.16 -9.33
N ASN A 69 2.99 9.87 -9.85
CA ASN A 69 4.04 10.43 -9.02
C ASN A 69 3.68 11.86 -8.63
N MET A 70 3.88 12.19 -7.36
CA MET A 70 3.61 13.48 -6.78
C MET A 70 4.90 14.14 -6.26
N SER A 71 4.83 15.46 -6.09
CA SER A 71 5.86 16.27 -5.43
C SER A 71 5.29 16.81 -4.13
N LEU A 72 5.87 16.42 -3.00
CA LEU A 72 5.54 16.91 -1.67
C LEU A 72 6.55 17.99 -1.27
N SER A 73 6.12 19.24 -1.30
CA SER A 73 6.90 20.38 -0.81
C SER A 73 6.56 20.62 0.65
N VAL A 74 7.56 20.65 1.53
CA VAL A 74 7.36 20.97 2.95
C VAL A 74 8.22 22.18 3.29
N THR A 75 7.58 23.19 3.88
CA THR A 75 8.25 24.42 4.30
C THR A 75 7.96 24.72 5.77
N ILE A 76 8.96 25.29 6.43
CA ILE A 76 8.90 25.79 7.81
C ILE A 76 9.31 27.26 7.75
N GLN A 77 8.47 28.15 8.27
CA GLN A 77 8.71 29.61 8.21
C GLN A 77 9.03 30.11 6.79
N GLY A 78 8.35 29.57 5.78
CA GLY A 78 8.55 29.93 4.37
C GLY A 78 9.82 29.38 3.72
N LYS A 79 10.62 28.56 4.41
CA LYS A 79 11.83 27.93 3.86
C LYS A 79 11.63 26.42 3.67
N HIS A 80 12.13 25.87 2.57
CA HIS A 80 12.12 24.43 2.35
C HIS A 80 12.95 23.69 3.40
N ILE A 81 12.40 22.60 3.92
CA ILE A 81 13.17 21.70 4.79
C ILE A 81 14.16 20.86 3.97
N HIS A 82 15.13 20.26 4.66
CA HIS A 82 16.08 19.36 4.03
C HIS A 82 15.38 18.20 3.31
N GLY A 83 15.71 17.99 2.03
CA GLY A 83 15.14 16.95 1.18
C GLY A 83 13.81 17.32 0.51
N SER A 84 13.20 18.48 0.85
CA SER A 84 12.06 19.00 0.11
C SER A 84 12.51 19.54 -1.26
N PRO A 85 11.75 19.28 -2.35
CA PRO A 85 10.53 18.49 -2.39
C PRO A 85 10.78 16.97 -2.44
N PHE A 86 9.92 16.20 -1.77
CA PHE A 86 9.96 14.74 -1.74
C PHE A 86 9.16 14.13 -2.90
N ASN A 87 9.63 13.01 -3.44
CA ASN A 87 8.87 12.22 -4.41
C ASN A 87 7.93 11.24 -3.70
N VAL A 88 6.64 11.28 -4.03
CA VAL A 88 5.62 10.37 -3.49
C VAL A 88 4.99 9.59 -4.63
N SER A 89 5.13 8.26 -4.61
CA SER A 89 4.52 7.39 -5.62
C SER A 89 3.19 6.84 -5.12
N VAL A 90 2.12 7.16 -5.84
CA VAL A 90 0.78 6.61 -5.62
C VAL A 90 0.49 5.57 -6.66
N SER A 91 0.04 4.41 -6.20
CA SER A 91 -0.34 3.29 -7.04
C SER A 91 -1.80 2.92 -6.80
N THR A 92 -2.44 2.32 -7.80
CA THR A 92 -3.76 1.74 -7.62
C THR A 92 -3.68 0.60 -6.59
N LEU A 93 -4.81 0.29 -5.94
CA LEU A 93 -4.91 -0.98 -5.22
C LEU A 93 -4.78 -2.10 -6.24
N ARG A 94 -3.86 -3.04 -6.05
CA ARG A 94 -3.75 -4.21 -6.93
C ARG A 94 -5.03 -5.04 -6.77
N PRO A 95 -5.89 -5.10 -7.80
CA PRO A 95 -7.05 -5.97 -7.75
C PRO A 95 -6.57 -7.42 -7.74
N HIS A 96 -7.37 -8.29 -7.15
CA HIS A 96 -7.14 -9.73 -7.27
C HIS A 96 -7.65 -10.19 -8.64
N PRO A 97 -6.81 -10.77 -9.51
CA PRO A 97 -7.27 -11.39 -10.75
C PRO A 97 -7.93 -12.76 -10.51
N GLY A 98 -7.76 -13.33 -9.31
CA GLY A 98 -8.36 -14.60 -8.91
C GLY A 98 -9.78 -14.42 -8.38
N VAL A 99 -10.40 -15.51 -7.94
CA VAL A 99 -11.72 -15.51 -7.28
C VAL A 99 -11.50 -15.68 -5.78
N TYR A 100 -12.28 -14.97 -4.96
CA TYR A 100 -12.29 -15.18 -3.53
C TYR A 100 -13.16 -16.39 -3.20
N HIS A 101 -12.51 -17.53 -2.96
CA HIS A 101 -13.19 -18.81 -2.86
C HIS A 101 -12.61 -19.66 -1.73
N CYS A 102 -13.30 -20.75 -1.38
CA CYS A 102 -12.83 -21.68 -0.36
C CYS A 102 -11.83 -22.74 -0.91
N CYS A 103 -11.71 -22.92 -2.25
CA CYS A 103 -10.78 -23.87 -2.89
C CYS A 103 -10.45 -23.55 -4.37
N THR A 104 -9.30 -24.00 -4.89
CA THR A 104 -8.89 -23.88 -6.33
C THR A 104 -9.28 -25.12 -7.17
N PHE A 105 -9.58 -26.26 -6.54
CA PHE A 105 -9.59 -27.57 -7.21
C PHE A 105 -10.96 -28.07 -7.71
N CYS A 106 -12.08 -27.47 -7.31
CA CYS A 106 -13.38 -27.82 -7.90
C CYS A 106 -13.42 -27.49 -9.40
N SER A 107 -12.73 -26.42 -9.83
CA SER A 107 -12.62 -26.05 -11.24
C SER A 107 -11.67 -26.95 -12.04
N SER A 108 -10.78 -27.70 -11.38
CA SER A 108 -9.85 -28.62 -12.04
C SER A 108 -10.37 -30.06 -12.14
N ASN A 109 -11.65 -30.28 -11.83
CA ASN A 109 -12.33 -31.58 -11.88
C ASN A 109 -11.61 -32.69 -11.07
N GLY A 110 -10.87 -32.31 -10.01
CA GLY A 110 -10.09 -33.23 -9.18
C GLY A 110 -8.68 -33.53 -9.68
N SER A 111 -8.08 -32.66 -10.51
CA SER A 111 -6.67 -32.81 -10.91
C SER A 111 -5.74 -32.82 -9.69
N LYS A 112 -4.91 -33.87 -9.57
CA LYS A 112 -3.94 -34.07 -8.49
C LYS A 112 -2.71 -33.17 -8.58
N ASP A 113 -2.54 -32.50 -9.72
CA ASP A 113 -1.37 -31.68 -10.05
C ASP A 113 -1.64 -30.17 -9.98
N ALA A 114 -2.89 -29.77 -9.73
CA ALA A 114 -3.17 -28.36 -9.52
C ALA A 114 -2.53 -27.89 -8.20
N LEU A 115 -2.09 -26.63 -8.17
CA LEU A 115 -1.61 -25.96 -6.98
C LEU A 115 -2.59 -24.84 -6.65
N CYS A 116 -2.93 -24.70 -5.37
CA CYS A 116 -3.70 -23.54 -4.94
C CYS A 116 -2.82 -22.28 -5.00
N GLY A 117 -3.41 -21.10 -5.22
CA GLY A 117 -2.68 -19.83 -5.13
C GLY A 117 -2.06 -19.54 -3.74
N CYS A 118 -2.45 -20.28 -2.71
CA CYS A 118 -1.79 -20.27 -1.39
C CYS A 118 -0.57 -21.21 -1.32
N GLY A 119 -0.20 -21.90 -2.41
CA GLY A 119 0.89 -22.88 -2.47
C GLY A 119 0.54 -24.27 -1.95
N GLY A 120 -0.69 -24.48 -1.46
CA GLY A 120 -1.09 -25.77 -0.91
C GLY A 120 -1.41 -26.83 -1.99
N ARG A 121 -1.02 -28.08 -1.69
CA ARG A 121 -1.23 -29.27 -2.52
C ARG A 121 -2.27 -30.19 -1.88
N MET A 122 -3.17 -30.76 -2.68
CA MET A 122 -4.14 -31.75 -2.21
C MET A 122 -3.48 -33.14 -2.06
N PRO A 123 -3.58 -33.82 -0.91
CA PRO A 123 -3.25 -35.24 -0.83
C PRO A 123 -4.26 -36.08 -1.65
N GLY A 124 -3.77 -37.14 -2.28
CA GLY A 124 -4.42 -37.78 -3.42
C GLY A 124 -5.75 -38.48 -3.14
N GLY A 125 -6.70 -38.35 -4.08
CA GLY A 125 -7.89 -39.21 -4.19
C GLY A 125 -9.26 -38.55 -3.98
N TYR A 126 -9.31 -37.24 -3.76
CA TYR A 126 -10.57 -36.57 -3.41
C TYR A 126 -11.40 -36.17 -4.65
N ARG A 127 -12.69 -36.56 -4.67
CA ARG A 127 -13.72 -36.00 -5.57
C ARG A 127 -14.60 -35.05 -4.74
N GLY A 128 -14.41 -33.74 -4.87
CA GLY A 128 -15.24 -32.73 -4.17
C GLY A 128 -14.49 -31.45 -3.79
N CYS A 129 -15.14 -30.60 -2.98
CA CYS A 129 -14.54 -29.38 -2.42
C CYS A 129 -13.43 -29.71 -1.41
N GLY A 130 -12.17 -29.51 -1.78
CA GLY A 130 -11.01 -29.74 -0.91
C GLY A 130 -10.91 -28.72 0.23
N HIS A 131 -11.51 -29.02 1.37
CA HIS A 131 -11.27 -28.34 2.65
C HIS A 131 -10.35 -29.23 3.50
N GLY A 132 -9.31 -28.67 4.12
CA GLY A 132 -8.48 -29.41 5.09
C GLY A 132 -7.29 -30.19 4.52
N HIS A 133 -6.81 -29.87 3.32
CA HIS A 133 -5.48 -30.33 2.89
C HIS A 133 -4.37 -29.59 3.63
N THR A 134 -3.18 -30.19 3.71
CA THR A 134 -2.00 -29.54 4.27
C THR A 134 -1.72 -28.24 3.50
N GLY A 135 -1.59 -27.13 4.24
CA GLY A 135 -1.44 -25.78 3.68
C GLY A 135 -2.75 -25.07 3.30
N HIS A 136 -3.93 -25.69 3.49
CA HIS A 136 -5.21 -24.98 3.42
C HIS A 136 -5.38 -24.08 4.64
N PRO A 137 -5.77 -22.80 4.48
CA PRO A 137 -5.84 -21.87 5.61
C PRO A 137 -7.12 -22.02 6.47
N GLY A 138 -7.97 -23.02 6.20
CA GLY A 138 -9.22 -23.26 6.92
C GLY A 138 -10.32 -22.21 6.66
N ARG A 139 -10.09 -21.28 5.72
CA ARG A 139 -11.03 -20.20 5.38
C ARG A 139 -10.89 -19.77 3.91
N ARG A 140 -11.85 -18.96 3.44
CA ARG A 140 -11.83 -18.40 2.07
C ARG A 140 -10.58 -17.55 1.85
N HIS A 141 -10.05 -17.61 0.64
CA HIS A 141 -8.87 -16.86 0.22
C HIS A 141 -8.94 -16.56 -1.27
N TRP A 142 -8.13 -15.60 -1.70
CA TRP A 142 -7.97 -15.27 -3.11
C TRP A 142 -7.15 -16.33 -3.84
N SER A 143 -7.68 -16.89 -4.93
CA SER A 143 -6.99 -17.92 -5.73
C SER A 143 -5.74 -17.42 -6.45
N CYS A 144 -5.55 -16.11 -6.59
CA CYS A 144 -4.38 -15.55 -7.26
C CYS A 144 -3.15 -15.45 -6.36
N CYS A 145 -3.31 -15.17 -5.07
CA CYS A 145 -2.20 -14.87 -4.17
C CYS A 145 -2.33 -15.45 -2.75
N GLY A 146 -3.40 -16.20 -2.48
CA GLY A 146 -3.65 -16.82 -1.19
C GLY A 146 -4.11 -15.88 -0.07
N ASN A 147 -4.37 -14.60 -0.35
CA ASN A 147 -4.73 -13.64 0.70
C ASN A 147 -6.10 -13.99 1.31
N LEU A 148 -6.16 -14.04 2.64
CA LEU A 148 -7.34 -14.45 3.41
C LEU A 148 -8.37 -13.34 3.56
N LEU A 149 -7.96 -12.09 3.37
CA LEU A 149 -8.82 -10.93 3.50
C LEU A 149 -9.50 -10.64 2.16
N HIS A 150 -10.83 -10.70 2.12
CA HIS A 150 -11.60 -10.44 0.89
C HIS A 150 -11.28 -9.04 0.32
N ASN A 151 -11.27 -8.01 1.16
CA ASN A 151 -11.10 -6.62 0.74
C ASN A 151 -9.63 -6.17 0.74
N SER A 152 -8.69 -7.10 0.57
CA SER A 152 -7.25 -6.82 0.58
C SER A 152 -6.70 -6.51 -0.80
N GLU A 153 -5.50 -5.95 -0.82
CA GLU A 153 -4.70 -5.86 -2.03
C GLU A 153 -4.11 -7.23 -2.41
N CYS A 154 -4.04 -7.49 -3.72
CA CYS A 154 -3.33 -8.66 -4.24
C CYS A 154 -1.84 -8.58 -3.94
N SER A 155 -1.30 -9.62 -3.29
CA SER A 155 0.13 -9.75 -2.99
C SER A 155 0.93 -10.37 -4.14
N ARG A 156 0.26 -10.84 -5.20
CA ARG A 156 0.94 -11.37 -6.38
C ARG A 156 1.62 -10.22 -7.11
N ILE A 157 2.95 -10.29 -7.21
CA ILE A 157 3.72 -9.43 -8.11
C ILE A 157 3.37 -9.89 -9.53
N PRO A 158 2.95 -9.00 -10.44
CA PRO A 158 2.65 -9.43 -11.79
C PRO A 158 3.95 -9.83 -12.51
N ASP A 159 4.05 -11.11 -12.88
CA ASP A 159 5.01 -11.57 -13.89
C ASP A 159 4.50 -11.09 -15.26
N TYR A 160 4.77 -9.83 -15.59
CA TYR A 160 4.67 -9.39 -16.96
C TYR A 160 5.97 -9.76 -17.68
N GLN A 161 6.09 -11.03 -18.12
CA GLN A 161 7.06 -11.39 -19.15
C GLN A 161 6.44 -11.06 -20.51
N PHE A 162 6.67 -9.86 -21.01
CA PHE A 162 6.46 -9.57 -22.43
C PHE A 162 7.73 -10.00 -23.17
N THR A 163 7.72 -11.16 -23.79
CA THR A 163 8.68 -11.50 -24.86
C THR A 163 8.15 -10.95 -26.18
N LEU A 164 9.00 -10.19 -26.87
CA LEU A 164 8.81 -9.79 -28.27
C LEU A 164 8.87 -11.00 -29.20
#